data_AF-A0A849B8N5-F1
#
_entry.id   AF-A0A849B8N5-F1
#
_cell.length_a   1.000
_cell.length_b   1.000
_cell.length_c   1.000
_cell.angle_alpha   90.00
_cell.angle_beta   90.00
_cell.angle_gamma   90.00
#
_symmetry.space_group_name_H-M   'P 1'
#
loop_
_entity.id
_entity.type
_entity.pdbx_description
1 polymer ?
#
loop_
_entity_poly.entity_id
_entity_poly.type
_entity_poly.pdbx_seq_one_letter_code
_entity_poly.pdbx_strand_id
1 'polypeptide(L)'
;MPWVKTIAAVAALALAFLAGSEFTARGKDAEIAEIRRAAAVDQVKAADRARAEEQRRIAAQSEIANAAKQEADKARADARAADAVAGQLRQRVAELVAASRAGNPAATSGSEAAGDPLGVLADVLSRADRRAGILAEYADAARIAGQACERAYDALSRSDALHR
;
A
#
# COMPACT_ATOMS: atom_id res chain seq x y z
N MET A 1 -71.34 56.27 23.53
CA MET A 1 -70.43 56.91 22.56
C MET A 1 -69.83 55.83 21.65
N PRO A 2 -69.90 55.97 20.31
CA PRO A 2 -69.58 54.90 19.35
C PRO A 2 -68.10 54.49 19.27
N TRP A 3 -67.18 55.39 19.61
CA TRP A 3 -65.71 55.20 19.59
C TRP A 3 -65.13 54.09 20.49
N VAL A 4 -65.80 53.73 21.60
CA VAL A 4 -65.30 52.65 22.48
C VAL A 4 -65.44 51.28 21.81
N LYS A 5 -66.52 51.07 21.04
CA LYS A 5 -66.76 49.82 20.31
C LYS A 5 -65.74 49.62 19.18
N THR A 6 -65.34 50.70 18.52
CA THR A 6 -64.31 50.64 17.46
C THR A 6 -62.92 50.34 18.03
N ILE A 7 -62.55 50.91 19.17
CA ILE A 7 -61.25 50.64 19.81
C ILE A 7 -61.16 49.17 20.27
N ALA A 8 -62.22 48.64 20.89
CA ALA A 8 -62.25 47.24 21.32
C ALA A 8 -62.16 46.27 20.13
N ALA A 9 -62.84 46.57 19.02
CA ALA A 9 -62.77 45.75 17.81
C ALA A 9 -61.36 45.76 17.18
N VAL A 10 -60.70 46.92 17.13
CA VAL A 10 -59.32 47.02 16.61
C VAL A 10 -58.33 46.29 17.52
N ALA A 11 -58.46 46.41 18.84
CA ALA A 11 -57.60 45.69 19.79
C ALA A 11 -57.74 44.16 19.66
N ALA A 12 -58.97 43.65 19.49
CA ALA A 12 -59.21 42.23 19.28
C ALA A 12 -58.61 41.72 17.96
N LEU A 13 -58.72 42.49 16.88
CA LEU A 13 -58.08 42.17 15.60
C LEU A 13 -56.55 42.16 15.69
N ALA A 14 -55.95 43.12 16.41
CA ALA A 14 -54.51 43.17 16.63
C ALA A 14 -53.99 41.96 17.41
N LEU A 15 -54.68 41.55 18.48
CA LEU A 15 -54.34 40.35 19.25
C LEU A 15 -54.49 39.07 18.43
N ALA A 16 -55.56 38.96 17.63
CA ALA A 16 -55.76 37.81 16.75
C ALA A 16 -54.66 37.71 15.67
N PHE A 17 -54.22 38.85 15.10
CA PHE A 17 -53.13 38.88 14.13
C PHE A 17 -51.79 38.48 14.74
N LEU A 18 -51.48 38.95 15.96
CA LEU A 18 -50.26 38.58 16.69
C LEU A 18 -50.25 37.10 17.09
N ALA A 19 -51.36 36.57 17.61
CA ALA A 19 -51.46 35.16 17.96
C ALA A 19 -51.36 34.25 16.71
N GLY A 20 -51.97 34.67 15.60
CA GLY A 20 -51.88 33.96 14.32
C GLY A 20 -50.47 33.96 13.74
N SER A 21 -49.73 35.08 13.84
CA SER A 21 -48.37 35.16 13.31
C SER A 21 -47.42 34.24 14.09
N GLU A 22 -47.50 34.19 15.41
CA GLU A 22 -46.70 33.26 16.23
C GLU A 22 -46.99 31.79 15.91
N PHE A 23 -48.25 31.41 15.71
CA PHE A 23 -48.61 30.04 15.36
C PHE A 23 -47.98 29.63 14.01
N THR A 24 -48.07 30.51 13.01
CA THR A 24 -47.44 30.27 11.71
C THR A 24 -45.91 30.25 11.78
N ALA A 25 -45.30 31.05 12.66
CA ALA A 25 -43.86 31.05 12.88
C ALA A 25 -43.39 29.74 13.52
N ARG A 26 -44.09 29.24 14.55
CA ARG A 26 -43.77 27.95 15.19
C ARG A 26 -43.92 26.77 14.23
N GLY A 27 -44.92 26.79 13.35
CA GLY A 27 -45.07 25.78 12.29
C GLY A 27 -43.87 25.76 11.34
N LYS A 28 -43.42 26.93 10.89
CA LYS A 28 -42.22 27.06 10.04
C LYS A 28 -40.93 26.65 10.76
N ASP A 29 -40.78 27.00 12.03
CA ASP A 29 -39.62 26.62 12.83
C ASP A 29 -39.53 25.09 13.01
N ALA A 30 -40.68 24.43 13.22
CA ALA A 30 -40.76 22.98 13.31
C ALA A 30 -40.37 22.30 11.99
N GLU A 31 -40.89 22.79 10.86
CA GLU A 31 -40.54 22.30 9.52
C GLU A 31 -39.05 22.49 9.21
N ILE A 32 -38.49 23.69 9.50
CA ILE A 32 -37.06 23.96 9.33
C ILE A 32 -36.22 23.04 10.22
N ALA A 33 -36.64 22.79 11.46
CA ALA A 33 -35.93 21.90 12.37
C ALA A 33 -35.94 20.45 11.85
N GLU A 34 -37.04 19.99 11.27
CA GLU A 34 -37.14 18.66 10.65
C GLU A 34 -36.22 18.55 9.42
N ILE A 35 -36.25 19.53 8.52
CA ILE A 35 -35.36 19.57 7.34
C ILE A 35 -33.89 19.56 7.77
N ARG A 36 -33.53 20.35 8.78
CA ARG A 36 -32.15 20.37 9.33
C ARG A 36 -31.74 19.03 9.92
N ARG A 37 -32.65 18.33 10.61
CA ARG A 37 -32.39 16.98 11.16
C ARG A 37 -32.20 15.96 10.04
N ALA A 38 -33.08 15.96 9.04
CA ALA A 38 -32.95 15.08 7.88
C ALA A 38 -31.62 15.32 7.15
N ALA A 39 -31.27 16.59 6.90
CA ALA A 39 -29.99 16.96 6.30
C ALA A 39 -28.80 16.53 7.16
N ALA A 40 -28.87 16.68 8.48
CA ALA A 40 -27.80 16.23 9.39
C ALA A 40 -27.62 14.70 9.36
N VAL A 41 -28.72 13.94 9.34
CA VAL A 41 -28.69 12.47 9.21
C VAL A 41 -28.07 12.05 7.88
N ASP A 42 -28.44 12.72 6.78
CA ASP A 42 -27.89 12.41 5.47
C ASP A 42 -26.39 12.75 5.36
N GLN A 43 -25.95 13.85 5.99
CA GLN A 43 -24.52 14.17 6.09
C GLN A 43 -23.74 13.13 6.90
N VAL A 44 -24.27 12.66 8.03
CA VAL A 44 -23.62 11.60 8.82
C VAL A 44 -23.50 10.32 8.01
N LYS A 45 -24.58 9.89 7.33
CA LYS A 45 -24.55 8.70 6.46
C LYS A 45 -23.54 8.84 5.32
N ALA A 46 -23.44 10.02 4.71
CA ALA A 46 -22.45 10.28 3.66
C ALA A 46 -21.01 10.20 4.21
N ALA A 47 -20.77 10.78 5.39
CA ALA A 47 -19.48 10.72 6.05
C ALA A 47 -19.10 9.28 6.46
N ASP A 48 -20.04 8.49 6.96
CA ASP A 48 -19.82 7.10 7.34
C ASP A 48 -19.47 6.23 6.13
N ARG A 49 -20.17 6.42 5.00
CA ARG A 49 -19.84 5.75 3.73
C ARG A 49 -18.43 6.11 3.24
N ALA A 50 -18.06 7.39 3.31
CA ALA A 50 -16.73 7.84 2.93
C ALA A 50 -15.63 7.24 3.84
N ARG A 51 -15.87 7.19 5.15
CA ARG A 51 -14.94 6.56 6.11
C ARG A 51 -14.79 5.06 5.88
N ALA A 52 -15.89 4.35 5.60
CA ALA A 52 -15.86 2.92 5.32
C ALA A 52 -15.03 2.61 4.07
N GLU A 53 -15.18 3.41 3.01
CA GLU A 53 -14.38 3.28 1.79
C GLU A 53 -12.90 3.57 2.05
N GLU A 54 -12.58 4.60 2.82
CA GLU A 54 -11.19 4.90 3.19
C GLU A 54 -10.55 3.76 4.01
N GLN A 55 -11.27 3.24 5.00
CA GLN A 55 -10.81 2.09 5.79
C GLN A 55 -10.55 0.86 4.91
N ARG A 56 -11.44 0.60 3.95
CA ARG A 56 -11.27 -0.49 2.98
C ARG A 56 -10.02 -0.29 2.13
N ARG A 57 -9.77 0.92 1.64
CA ARG A 57 -8.58 1.25 0.83
C ARG A 57 -7.29 1.09 1.63
N ILE A 58 -7.26 1.60 2.86
CA ILE A 58 -6.12 1.48 3.76
C ILE A 58 -5.85 0.00 4.08
N ALA A 59 -6.89 -0.79 4.37
CA ALA A 59 -6.75 -2.21 4.66
C ALA A 59 -6.15 -2.96 3.45
N ALA A 60 -6.69 -2.75 2.25
CA ALA A 60 -6.17 -3.37 1.03
C ALA A 60 -4.70 -2.98 0.76
N GLN A 61 -4.35 -1.70 0.90
CA GLN A 61 -2.97 -1.25 0.73
C GLN A 61 -2.03 -1.85 1.77
N SER A 62 -2.47 -1.94 3.04
CA SER A 62 -1.69 -2.55 4.11
C SER A 62 -1.43 -4.03 3.86
N GLU A 63 -2.45 -4.78 3.43
CA GLU A 63 -2.30 -6.19 3.07
C GLU A 63 -1.31 -6.40 1.92
N ILE A 64 -1.40 -5.58 0.87
CA ILE A 64 -0.49 -5.64 -0.28
C ILE A 64 0.94 -5.34 0.16
N ALA A 65 1.15 -4.29 0.96
CA ALA A 65 2.45 -3.90 1.48
C ALA A 65 3.05 -4.99 2.39
N ASN A 66 2.24 -5.56 3.29
CA ASN A 66 2.68 -6.62 4.19
C ASN A 66 3.09 -7.88 3.41
N ALA A 67 2.29 -8.30 2.42
CA ALA A 67 2.61 -9.44 1.58
C ALA A 67 3.90 -9.20 0.75
N ALA A 68 4.07 -8.00 0.18
CA ALA A 68 5.30 -7.64 -0.52
C ALA A 68 6.53 -7.65 0.39
N LYS A 69 6.38 -7.18 1.63
CA LYS A 69 7.43 -7.22 2.64
C LYS A 69 7.82 -8.64 3.02
N GLN A 70 6.84 -9.52 3.27
CA GLN A 70 7.08 -10.93 3.59
C GLN A 70 7.84 -11.63 2.46
N GLU A 71 7.43 -11.42 1.21
CA GLU A 71 8.11 -11.99 0.05
C GLU A 71 9.54 -11.44 -0.10
N ALA A 72 9.76 -10.14 0.16
CA ALA A 72 11.10 -9.55 0.15
C ALA A 72 11.99 -10.11 1.25
N ASP A 73 11.46 -10.33 2.45
CA ASP A 73 12.21 -10.91 3.56
C ASP A 73 12.58 -12.37 3.27
N LYS A 74 11.68 -13.12 2.61
CA LYS A 74 11.97 -14.47 2.11
C LYS A 74 13.06 -14.47 1.05
N ALA A 75 12.95 -13.64 0.02
CA ALA A 75 13.97 -13.53 -1.04
C ALA A 75 15.35 -13.17 -0.47
N ARG A 76 15.40 -12.28 0.52
CA ARG A 76 16.65 -11.96 1.25
C ARG A 76 17.20 -13.13 2.05
N ALA A 77 16.34 -13.95 2.65
CA ALA A 77 16.78 -15.14 3.37
C ALA A 77 17.35 -16.18 2.40
N ASP A 78 16.69 -16.38 1.26
CA ASP A 78 17.13 -17.29 0.20
C ASP A 78 18.47 -16.83 -0.41
N ALA A 79 18.63 -15.52 -0.67
CA ALA A 79 19.89 -14.94 -1.12
C ALA A 79 21.04 -15.19 -0.13
N ARG A 80 20.83 -14.95 1.17
CA ARG A 80 21.83 -15.24 2.21
C ARG A 80 22.19 -16.73 2.28
N ALA A 81 21.21 -17.61 2.10
CA ALA A 81 21.45 -19.05 2.08
C ALA A 81 22.28 -19.46 0.86
N ALA A 82 21.97 -18.92 -0.32
CA ALA A 82 22.75 -19.13 -1.54
C ALA A 82 24.18 -18.62 -1.40
N ASP A 83 24.38 -17.43 -0.82
CA ASP A 83 25.71 -16.86 -0.56
C ASP A 83 26.55 -17.73 0.37
N ALA A 84 25.93 -18.30 1.41
CA ALA A 84 26.62 -19.20 2.33
C ALA A 84 27.08 -20.49 1.62
N VAL A 85 26.22 -21.09 0.80
CA VAL A 85 26.56 -22.27 -0.01
C VAL A 85 27.65 -21.94 -1.03
N ALA A 86 27.54 -20.82 -1.73
CA ALA A 86 28.55 -20.35 -2.67
C ALA A 86 29.90 -20.09 -1.98
N GLY A 87 29.90 -19.55 -0.76
CA GLY A 87 31.09 -19.37 0.07
C GLY A 87 31.78 -20.70 0.37
N GLN A 88 31.02 -21.71 0.82
CA GLN A 88 31.54 -23.05 1.08
C GLN A 88 32.11 -23.70 -0.19
N LEU A 89 31.40 -23.57 -1.33
CA LEU A 89 31.89 -24.10 -2.60
C LEU A 89 33.22 -23.46 -3.00
N ARG A 90 33.36 -22.13 -2.89
CA ARG A 90 34.61 -21.42 -3.20
C ARG A 90 35.77 -21.88 -2.31
N GLN A 91 35.52 -22.16 -1.03
CA GLN A 91 36.53 -22.73 -0.13
C GLN A 91 36.98 -24.13 -0.59
N ARG A 92 36.04 -25.01 -0.92
CA ARG A 92 36.37 -26.36 -1.42
C ARG A 92 37.13 -26.31 -2.75
N VAL A 93 36.72 -25.45 -3.67
CA VAL A 93 37.43 -25.24 -4.93
C VAL A 93 38.86 -24.73 -4.68
N ALA A 94 39.05 -23.80 -3.75
CA ALA A 94 40.38 -23.30 -3.39
C ALA A 94 41.27 -24.40 -2.80
N GLU A 95 40.73 -25.27 -1.93
CA GLU A 95 41.42 -26.44 -1.39
C GLU A 95 41.87 -27.40 -2.52
N LEU A 96 40.98 -27.71 -3.47
CA LEU A 96 41.28 -28.57 -4.61
C LEU A 96 42.36 -27.97 -5.52
N VAL A 97 42.27 -26.67 -5.83
CA VAL A 97 43.26 -25.97 -6.64
C VAL A 97 44.63 -26.01 -5.95
N ALA A 98 44.70 -25.74 -4.64
CA ALA A 98 45.94 -25.79 -3.88
C ALA A 98 46.55 -27.21 -3.87
N ALA A 99 45.72 -28.24 -3.63
CA ALA A 99 46.17 -29.63 -3.65
C ALA A 99 46.71 -30.05 -5.03
N SER A 100 46.05 -29.63 -6.12
CA SER A 100 46.51 -29.89 -7.49
C SER A 100 47.87 -29.25 -7.79
N ARG A 101 48.11 -28.02 -7.32
CA ARG A 101 49.40 -27.32 -7.49
C ARG A 101 50.53 -28.00 -6.72
N ALA A 102 50.24 -28.51 -5.51
CA ALA A 102 51.23 -29.24 -4.72
C ALA A 102 51.66 -30.57 -5.37
N GLY A 103 50.78 -31.22 -6.15
CA GLY A 103 51.07 -32.48 -6.85
C GLY A 103 51.74 -32.34 -8.21
N ASN A 104 51.80 -31.14 -8.81
CA ASN A 104 52.37 -30.89 -10.14
C ASN A 104 53.29 -29.65 -10.15
N PRO A 105 54.53 -29.75 -9.62
CA PRO A 105 55.46 -28.63 -9.54
C PRO A 105 56.09 -28.21 -10.88
N ALA A 106 55.90 -28.98 -11.95
CA ALA A 106 56.52 -28.76 -13.27
C ALA A 106 55.49 -28.33 -14.33
N ALA A 107 55.07 -27.07 -14.33
CA ALA A 107 54.25 -26.51 -15.40
C ALA A 107 54.67 -25.06 -15.67
N THR A 108 55.80 -24.86 -16.38
CA THR A 108 56.22 -23.52 -16.77
C THR A 108 56.94 -23.51 -18.12
N SER A 109 56.13 -23.45 -19.18
CA SER A 109 56.49 -22.78 -20.44
C SER A 109 55.20 -22.40 -21.19
N GLY A 110 54.54 -21.31 -20.79
CA GLY A 110 53.29 -20.82 -21.36
C GLY A 110 52.81 -19.52 -20.71
N SER A 111 51.69 -18.94 -21.20
CA SER A 111 51.04 -17.78 -20.55
C SER A 111 50.60 -18.10 -19.11
N GLU A 112 50.34 -17.09 -18.29
CA GLU A 112 49.92 -17.27 -16.89
C GLU A 112 48.68 -18.19 -16.76
N ALA A 113 47.75 -18.10 -17.71
CA ALA A 113 46.59 -19.00 -17.82
C ALA A 113 46.95 -20.43 -18.25
N ALA A 114 48.02 -20.62 -19.04
CA ALA A 114 48.51 -21.94 -19.41
C ALA A 114 49.29 -22.61 -18.27
N GLY A 115 49.85 -21.84 -17.34
CA GLY A 115 50.51 -22.33 -16.13
C GLY A 115 49.56 -22.77 -15.01
N ASP A 116 48.33 -22.23 -14.97
CA ASP A 116 47.33 -22.55 -13.95
C ASP A 116 45.86 -22.53 -14.47
N PRO A 117 45.48 -23.49 -15.32
CA PRO A 117 44.14 -23.54 -15.90
C PRO A 117 43.03 -23.73 -14.85
N LEU A 118 43.31 -24.44 -13.74
CA LEU A 118 42.34 -24.64 -12.66
C LEU A 118 42.08 -23.36 -11.85
N GLY A 119 43.11 -22.56 -11.58
CA GLY A 119 42.96 -21.27 -10.94
C GLY A 119 42.11 -20.30 -11.77
N VAL A 120 42.31 -20.27 -13.10
CA VAL A 120 41.48 -19.45 -14.00
C VAL A 120 40.02 -19.89 -13.98
N LEU A 121 39.75 -21.20 -14.02
CA LEU A 121 38.38 -21.72 -13.92
C LEU A 121 37.72 -21.37 -12.58
N ALA A 122 38.45 -21.46 -11.48
CA ALA A 122 37.96 -21.08 -10.15
C ALA A 122 37.62 -19.58 -10.06
N ASP A 123 38.45 -18.72 -10.65
CA ASP A 123 38.24 -17.28 -10.72
C ASP A 123 37.02 -16.92 -11.61
N VAL A 124 36.90 -17.54 -12.79
CA VAL A 124 35.74 -17.37 -13.67
C VAL A 124 34.45 -17.82 -12.99
N LEU A 125 34.44 -18.99 -12.35
CA LEU A 125 33.29 -19.48 -11.58
C LEU A 125 32.89 -18.50 -10.48
N SER A 126 33.86 -18.01 -9.71
CA SER A 126 33.62 -17.04 -8.63
C SER A 126 32.99 -15.73 -9.14
N ARG A 127 33.47 -15.21 -10.27
CA ARG A 127 32.89 -14.00 -10.89
C ARG A 127 31.51 -14.25 -11.48
N ALA A 128 31.31 -15.38 -12.14
CA ALA A 128 30.03 -15.74 -12.76
C ALA A 128 28.94 -15.91 -11.69
N ASP A 129 29.24 -16.65 -10.64
CA ASP A 129 28.33 -16.88 -9.52
C ASP A 129 27.98 -15.58 -8.78
N ARG A 130 28.96 -14.70 -8.53
CA ARG A 130 28.71 -13.37 -7.95
C ARG A 130 27.78 -12.52 -8.81
N ARG A 131 27.97 -12.52 -10.13
CA ARG A 131 27.09 -11.78 -11.05
C ARG A 131 25.69 -12.38 -11.10
N ALA A 132 25.58 -13.71 -11.05
CA ALA A 132 24.29 -14.39 -10.98
C ALA A 132 23.53 -13.99 -9.70
N GLY A 133 24.21 -13.90 -8.55
CA GLY A 133 23.62 -13.42 -7.30
C GLY A 133 23.07 -11.99 -7.42
N ILE A 134 23.86 -11.06 -7.95
CA ILE A 134 23.43 -9.66 -8.16
C ILE A 134 22.20 -9.58 -9.07
N LEU A 135 22.18 -10.38 -10.16
CA LEU A 135 21.05 -10.43 -11.07
C LEU A 135 19.80 -11.03 -10.40
N ALA A 136 19.97 -12.07 -9.58
CA ALA A 136 18.88 -12.68 -8.83
C ALA A 136 18.26 -11.69 -7.84
N GLU A 137 19.08 -10.98 -7.06
CA GLU A 137 18.60 -9.95 -6.13
C GLU A 137 17.80 -8.85 -6.84
N TYR A 138 18.32 -8.36 -7.97
CA TYR A 138 17.61 -7.37 -8.78
C TYR A 138 16.29 -7.91 -9.33
N ALA A 139 16.31 -9.14 -9.86
CA ALA A 139 15.12 -9.76 -10.45
C ALA A 139 14.03 -10.00 -9.39
N ASP A 140 14.40 -10.48 -8.20
CA ASP A 140 13.46 -10.66 -7.10
C ASP A 140 12.88 -9.32 -6.63
N ALA A 141 13.72 -8.29 -6.45
CA ALA A 141 13.25 -6.96 -6.08
C ALA A 141 12.26 -6.39 -7.12
N ALA A 142 12.59 -6.49 -8.41
CA ALA A 142 11.75 -6.02 -9.49
C ALA A 142 10.42 -6.79 -9.56
N ARG A 143 10.46 -8.12 -9.45
CA ARG A 143 9.28 -8.99 -9.45
C ARG A 143 8.35 -8.65 -8.28
N ILE A 144 8.88 -8.53 -7.07
CA ILE A 144 8.10 -8.26 -5.86
C ILE A 144 7.43 -6.89 -5.96
N ALA A 145 8.17 -5.87 -6.41
CA ALA A 145 7.62 -4.54 -6.64
C ALA A 145 6.53 -4.55 -7.72
N GLY A 146 6.77 -5.23 -8.85
CA GLY A 146 5.79 -5.36 -9.94
C GLY A 146 4.49 -6.02 -9.47
N GLN A 147 4.59 -7.15 -8.77
CA GLN A 147 3.43 -7.86 -8.22
C GLN A 147 2.68 -7.05 -7.16
N ALA A 148 3.37 -6.19 -6.40
CA ALA A 148 2.71 -5.26 -5.48
C ALA A 148 1.96 -4.17 -6.24
N CYS A 149 2.55 -3.60 -7.29
CA CYS A 149 1.91 -2.60 -8.14
C CYS A 149 0.66 -3.15 -8.84
N GLU A 150 0.75 -4.34 -9.42
CA GLU A 150 -0.40 -5.01 -10.07
C GLU A 150 -1.54 -5.23 -9.09
N ARG A 151 -1.25 -5.77 -7.90
CA ARG A 151 -2.28 -5.99 -6.87
C ARG A 151 -2.90 -4.70 -6.37
N ALA A 152 -2.11 -3.64 -6.21
CA ALA A 152 -2.61 -2.32 -5.84
C ALA A 152 -3.54 -1.75 -6.91
N TYR A 153 -3.16 -1.88 -8.18
CA TYR A 153 -4.01 -1.48 -9.31
C TYR A 153 -5.32 -2.26 -9.34
N ASP A 154 -5.27 -3.57 -9.16
CA ASP A 154 -6.45 -4.44 -9.10
C ASP A 154 -7.39 -4.10 -7.93
N ALA A 155 -6.84 -3.69 -6.79
CA ALA A 155 -7.63 -3.24 -5.65
C ALA A 155 -8.39 -1.94 -5.97
N LEU A 156 -7.76 -1.02 -6.69
CA LEU A 156 -8.38 0.24 -7.15
C LEU A 156 -9.43 -0.02 -8.24
N SER A 157 -9.12 -0.84 -9.24
CA SER A 157 -10.02 -1.10 -10.37
C SER A 157 -11.31 -1.81 -9.92
N ARG A 158 -11.21 -2.77 -8.99
CA ARG A 158 -12.38 -3.41 -8.38
C ARG A 158 -13.22 -2.44 -7.54
N SER A 159 -12.58 -1.45 -6.89
CA SER A 159 -13.31 -0.40 -6.19
C SER A 159 -14.12 0.46 -7.15
N ASP A 160 -13.51 0.91 -8.25
CA ASP A 160 -14.18 1.75 -9.24
C ASP A 160 -15.31 1.04 -9.98
N ALA A 161 -15.20 -0.28 -10.14
CA ALA A 161 -16.27 -1.10 -10.71
C ALA A 161 -17.48 -1.26 -9.77
N LEU A 162 -17.29 -1.16 -8.45
CA LEU A 162 -18.38 -1.26 -7.46
C LEU A 162 -19.14 0.06 -7.25
N HIS A 163 -18.54 1.19 -7.60
CA HIS A 163 -19.13 2.52 -7.46
C HIS A 163 -19.77 3.04 -8.76
N ARG A 164 -19.66 2.30 -9.86
CA ARG A 164 -20.37 2.55 -11.13
C ARG A 164 -21.69 1.80 -11.15
#